data_AF-A0A1J4ZV30-F1
#
_entry.id   AF-A0A1J4ZV30-F1
#
_cell.length_a   1.000
_cell.length_b   1.000
_cell.length_c   1.000
_cell.angle_alpha   90.00
_cell.angle_beta   90.00
_cell.angle_gamma   90.00
#
_symmetry.space_group_name_H-M   'P 1'
#
loop_
_entity.id
_entity.type
_entity.pdbx_description
1 polymer ?
#
loop_
_entity_poly.entity_id
_entity_poly.type
_entity_poly.pdbx_seq_one_letter_code
_entity_poly.pdbx_strand_id
1 'polypeptide(L)' 'MSRIRVSKKTESKTPARSKEWPAVVYFGLIGGLLLGYVIGRIALDVYPHPYHWASGLVGAVIGFVVGWIWYWRRGDVV' A
#
# COMPACT_ATOMS: atom_id res chain seq x y z
N MET A 1 32.55 -22.47 29.20
CA MET A 1 31.37 -21.58 29.31
C MET A 1 31.23 -20.80 28.00
N SER A 2 30.23 -21.15 27.17
CA SER A 2 30.05 -20.57 25.83
C SER A 2 29.32 -19.23 25.92
N ARG A 3 29.95 -18.15 25.44
CA ARG A 3 29.35 -16.81 25.37
C ARG A 3 28.36 -16.78 24.21
N ILE A 4 27.08 -16.92 24.51
CA ILE A 4 26.00 -16.67 23.56
C ILE A 4 25.99 -15.15 23.29
N ARG A 5 26.46 -14.74 22.12
CA ARG A 5 26.27 -13.38 21.62
C ARG A 5 24.81 -13.24 21.22
N VAL A 6 24.01 -12.65 22.10
CA VAL A 6 22.66 -12.22 21.78
C VAL A 6 22.78 -11.14 20.70
N SER A 7 22.47 -11.50 19.47
CA SER A 7 22.31 -10.55 18.37
C SER A 7 21.21 -9.58 18.77
N LYS A 8 21.59 -8.33 19.07
CA LYS A 8 20.63 -7.24 19.24
C LYS A 8 19.89 -7.11 17.92
N LYS A 9 18.64 -7.58 17.89
CA LYS A 9 17.68 -7.23 16.86
C LYS A 9 17.69 -5.72 16.78
N THR A 10 18.11 -5.17 15.64
CA THR A 10 18.05 -3.74 15.38
C THR A 10 16.59 -3.35 15.52
N GLU A 11 16.28 -2.76 16.67
CA GLU A 11 15.00 -2.12 16.94
C GLU A 11 14.90 -1.01 15.90
N SER A 12 14.07 -1.23 14.89
CA SER A 12 13.75 -0.21 13.90
C SER A 12 13.18 0.96 14.70
N LYS A 13 13.96 2.03 14.77
CA LYS A 13 13.56 3.31 15.37
C LYS A 13 12.33 3.77 14.61
N THR A 14 11.16 3.40 15.10
CA THR A 14 9.89 3.89 14.56
C THR A 14 9.72 5.26 15.20
N PRO A 15 9.92 6.38 14.46
CA PRO A 15 9.75 7.70 15.03
C PRO A 15 8.31 7.83 15.55
N ALA A 16 8.20 8.39 16.75
CA ALA A 16 6.94 8.52 17.45
C ALA A 16 5.94 9.38 16.66
N ARG A 17 4.88 8.72 16.19
CA ARG A 17 3.47 9.16 16.22
C ARG A 17 3.15 10.53 15.61
N SER A 18 3.06 10.58 14.29
CA SER A 18 2.00 11.36 13.62
C SER A 18 0.75 10.46 13.50
N LYS A 19 -0.45 11.05 13.50
CA LYS A 19 -1.73 10.37 13.25
C LYS A 19 -1.88 10.07 11.74
N GLU A 20 -0.83 9.53 11.15
CA GLU A 20 -0.76 9.25 9.72
C GLU A 20 -1.01 7.78 9.49
N TRP A 21 -1.59 7.45 8.33
CA TRP A 21 -1.66 6.07 7.92
C TRP A 21 -0.26 5.53 7.61
N PRO A 22 0.00 4.24 7.80
CA PRO A 22 1.25 3.60 7.42
C PRO A 22 1.58 3.81 5.94
N ALA A 23 2.87 3.98 5.63
CA ALA A 23 3.36 4.29 4.29
C ALA A 23 2.85 3.30 3.23
N VAL A 24 2.82 2.02 3.59
CA VAL A 24 2.30 0.94 2.72
C VAL A 24 0.86 1.14 2.28
N VAL A 25 0.03 1.83 3.08
CA VAL A 25 -1.36 2.14 2.73
C VAL A 25 -1.41 3.19 1.64
N TYR A 26 -0.58 4.24 1.72
CA TYR A 26 -0.47 5.25 0.68
C TYR A 26 0.05 4.66 -0.63
N PHE A 27 1.07 3.79 -0.56
CA PHE A 27 1.55 3.07 -1.74
C PHE A 27 0.47 2.17 -2.34
N GLY A 28 -0.29 1.46 -1.51
CA GLY A 28 -1.43 0.66 -1.94
C GLY A 28 -2.49 1.51 -2.64
N LEU A 29 -2.86 2.65 -2.05
CA LEU A 29 -3.89 3.55 -2.59
C LEU A 29 -3.47 4.16 -3.93
N ILE A 30 -2.26 4.73 -4.02
CA ILE A 30 -1.74 5.34 -5.24
C ILE A 30 -1.52 4.27 -6.32
N GLY A 31 -0.88 3.16 -5.96
CA GLY A 31 -0.63 2.04 -6.88
C GLY A 31 -1.94 1.44 -7.41
N GLY A 32 -2.91 1.23 -6.53
CA GLY A 32 -4.24 0.76 -6.87
C GLY A 32 -4.98 1.73 -7.80
N LEU A 33 -4.90 3.04 -7.54
CA LEU A 33 -5.51 4.06 -8.39
C LEU A 33 -4.97 4.03 -9.81
N LEU A 34 -3.64 4.04 -9.94
CA LEU A 34 -2.98 4.03 -11.24
C LEU A 34 -3.24 2.72 -11.98
N LEU A 35 -3.11 1.58 -11.28
CA LEU A 35 -3.34 0.27 -11.88
C LEU A 35 -4.80 0.11 -12.33
N GLY A 36 -5.77 0.52 -11.51
CA GLY A 36 -7.19 0.50 -11.86
C GLY A 36 -7.52 1.41 -13.04
N TYR A 37 -6.87 2.57 -13.15
CA TYR A 37 -7.02 3.46 -14.31
C TYR A 37 -6.46 2.83 -15.58
N VAL A 38 -5.26 2.24 -15.51
CA VAL A 38 -4.63 1.57 -16.67
C VAL A 38 -5.47 0.39 -17.14
N ILE A 39 -5.93 -0.45 -16.21
CA ILE A 39 -6.84 -1.56 -16.54
C ILE A 39 -8.13 -1.03 -17.16
N GLY A 40 -8.70 0.06 -16.62
CA GLY A 40 -9.88 0.70 -17.18
C GLY A 40 -9.66 1.29 -18.57
N ARG A 41 -8.49 1.84 -18.86
CA ARG A 41 -8.15 2.31 -20.21
C ARG A 41 -8.10 1.16 -21.21
N ILE A 42 -7.63 -0.01 -20.81
CA ILE A 42 -7.56 -1.19 -21.68
C ILE A 42 -8.95 -1.83 -21.83
N ALA A 43 -9.66 -2.05 -20.72
CA ALA A 43 -10.91 -2.81 -20.71
C ALA A 43 -12.14 -1.97 -21.12
N LEU A 44 -12.12 -0.67 -20.86
CA LEU A 44 -13.24 0.25 -21.11
C LEU A 44 -12.90 1.29 -22.19
N ASP A 45 -11.94 1.02 -23.09
CA ASP A 45 -11.41 1.99 -24.07
C ASP A 45 -12.49 2.68 -24.91
N VAL A 46 -13.58 1.96 -25.21
CA VAL A 46 -14.71 2.47 -26.00
C VAL A 46 -15.63 3.43 -25.22
N TYR A 47 -15.49 3.46 -23.89
CA TYR A 47 -16.31 4.28 -23.00
C TYR A 47 -15.68 5.65 -22.73
N PRO A 48 -16.49 6.66 -22.37
CA PRO A 48 -16.00 7.98 -22.02
C PRO A 48 -14.97 8.01 -20.87
N HIS A 49 -14.14 9.05 -20.87
CA HIS A 49 -13.07 9.26 -19.87
C HIS A 49 -13.47 9.08 -18.40
N PRO A 50 -14.68 9.48 -17.96
CA PRO A 50 -15.13 9.25 -16.57
C PRO A 50 -15.08 7.78 -16.13
N TYR A 51 -15.28 6.82 -17.03
CA TYR A 51 -15.26 5.40 -16.67
C TYR A 51 -13.87 4.88 -16.31
N HIS A 52 -12.82 5.40 -16.96
CA HIS A 52 -11.44 5.05 -16.60
C HIS A 52 -11.04 5.66 -15.24
N TRP A 53 -11.53 6.87 -14.94
CA TRP A 53 -11.34 7.46 -13.61
C TRP A 53 -12.10 6.69 -12.53
N ALA A 54 -13.31 6.21 -12.84
CA ALA A 54 -14.09 5.36 -11.93
C ALA A 54 -13.37 4.03 -11.65
N SER A 55 -12.80 3.37 -12.67
CA SER A 55 -12.01 2.16 -12.44
C SER A 55 -10.73 2.43 -11.64
N GLY A 56 -10.11 3.60 -11.83
CA GLY A 56 -9.03 4.09 -10.96
C GLY A 56 -9.48 4.24 -9.51
N LEU A 57 -10.64 4.85 -9.26
CA LEU A 57 -11.18 4.99 -7.90
C LEU A 57 -11.46 3.62 -7.26
N VAL A 58 -12.04 2.67 -8.01
CA VAL A 58 -12.24 1.29 -7.55
C VAL A 58 -10.90 0.63 -7.22
N GLY A 59 -9.90 0.80 -8.08
CA GLY A 59 -8.55 0.33 -7.85
C GLY A 59 -7.91 0.92 -6.59
N ALA A 60 -8.12 2.22 -6.33
CA ALA A 60 -7.62 2.90 -5.14
C ALA A 60 -8.22 2.32 -3.84
N VAL A 61 -9.53 2.03 -3.84
CA VAL A 61 -10.24 1.41 -2.72
C VAL A 61 -9.68 0.01 -2.46
N ILE A 62 -9.50 -0.80 -3.51
CA ILE A 62 -8.90 -2.13 -3.40
C ILE A 62 -7.47 -2.02 -2.86
N GLY A 63 -6.67 -1.12 -3.43
CA GLY A 63 -5.29 -0.88 -3.03
C GLY A 63 -5.14 -0.43 -1.57
N PHE A 64 -6.06 0.41 -1.08
CA PHE A 64 -6.14 0.79 0.33
C PHE A 64 -6.39 -0.42 1.23
N VAL A 65 -7.37 -1.27 0.90
CA VAL A 65 -7.67 -2.50 1.66
C VAL A 65 -6.49 -3.46 1.66
N VAL A 66 -5.85 -3.65 0.50
CA VAL A 66 -4.65 -4.50 0.35
C VAL A 66 -3.50 -3.95 1.18
N GLY A 67 -3.25 -2.63 1.16
CA GLY A 67 -2.25 -1.97 2.00
C GLY A 67 -2.50 -2.22 3.48
N TRP A 68 -3.76 -2.26 3.91
CA TRP A 68 -4.14 -2.57 5.29
C TRP A 68 -3.93 -4.02 5.68
N ILE A 69 -4.31 -4.94 4.81
CA ILE A 69 -4.02 -6.37 5.00
C ILE A 69 -2.50 -6.60 5.05
N TRP A 70 -1.73 -5.91 4.21
CA TRP A 70 -0.28 -6.01 4.22
C TRP A 70 0.32 -5.50 5.52
N TYR A 71 -0.05 -4.28 5.94
CA TYR A 71 0.43 -3.68 7.18
C TYR A 71 0.19 -4.60 8.37
N TRP A 72 -1.01 -5.18 8.48
CA TRP A 72 -1.35 -6.10 9.56
C TRP A 72 -0.49 -7.38 9.57
N ARG A 73 -0.08 -7.87 8.40
CA ARG A 73 0.68 -9.12 8.28
C ARG A 73 2.20 -8.96 8.34
N ARG A 74 2.73 -7.84 7.82
CA ARG A 74 4.18 -7.66 7.62
C ARG A 74 4.74 -6.38 8.25
N GLY A 75 3.88 -5.50 8.75
CA GLY A 75 4.27 -4.17 9.22
C GLY A 75 4.36 -3.15 8.08
N ASP A 76 4.87 -1.96 8.41
CA ASP A 76 5.05 -0.88 7.45
C ASP A 76 6.30 -1.08 6.58
N VAL A 77 6.37 -0.34 5.48
CA VAL A 77 7.54 -0.30 4.58
C VAL A 77 8.37 0.93 4.97
N VAL A 78 9.18 0.79 6.05
CA VAL A 78 10.15 1.80 6.53
C VAL A 78 11.47 1.13 6.82
#